data_AF-V4H1K7-F1
#
_entry.id   AF-V4H1K7-F1
#
_cell.length_a   1.000
_cell.length_b   1.000
_cell.length_c   1.000
_cell.angle_alpha   90.00
_cell.angle_beta   90.00
_cell.angle_gamma   90.00
#
_symmetry.space_group_name_H-M   'P 1'
#
loop_
_entity.id
_entity.type
_entity.pdbx_description
1 polymer ?
#
loop_
_entity_poly.entity_id
_entity_poly.type
_entity_poly.pdbx_seq_one_letter_code
_entity_poly.pdbx_strand_id
1 'polypeptide(L)'
;MDAISKMSLIELSSHFSALKGEEVCWPRIEKMVSDTAKSWKQSGKAPHELSVMHIWWHTCYELLAPHQIQISALNYRDEYIEIKNIGPAIIDLSGWSLNAGDKGQDFTFAKDTLIYPKEILRIETHPGSALSFESKAPIWNNQGDKAELKDKDGAVISTWLYGDAAHEDVQISQVNFDGLEAKKEGDEFVEIANNGSATIDLTGWQLTGDKGQLFAFHDGALLKPAGIIRIYTNQYHPSTGGHNFESGKALWSNQGGHAAINDYRQQCVSEYHW
;
A
#
# COMPACT_ATOMS: atom_id res chain seq x y z
N MET A 1 -3.37 -1.29 30.27
CA MET A 1 -4.35 -1.77 29.28
C MET A 1 -3.69 -1.48 27.94
N ASP A 2 -3.12 -2.50 27.33
CA ASP A 2 -2.15 -2.36 26.24
C ASP A 2 -2.83 -1.82 24.97
N ALA A 3 -2.17 -0.95 24.19
CA ALA A 3 -2.77 -0.28 23.03
C ALA A 3 -3.34 -1.27 22.01
N ILE A 4 -2.69 -2.44 21.92
CA ILE A 4 -3.10 -3.58 21.11
C ILE A 4 -4.50 -4.05 21.50
N SER A 5 -4.91 -4.02 22.77
CA SER A 5 -6.19 -4.60 23.25
C SER A 5 -7.45 -3.88 22.75
N LYS A 6 -7.32 -2.68 22.15
CA LYS A 6 -8.43 -1.90 21.60
C LYS A 6 -8.52 -1.91 20.08
N MET A 7 -7.51 -2.47 19.41
CA MET A 7 -7.44 -2.49 17.96
C MET A 7 -8.50 -3.40 17.33
N SER A 8 -9.09 -2.94 16.22
CA SER A 8 -9.96 -3.72 15.35
C SER A 8 -9.21 -4.90 14.72
N LEU A 9 -9.95 -5.86 14.16
CA LEU A 9 -9.33 -7.00 13.46
C LEU A 9 -8.49 -6.57 12.27
N ILE A 10 -8.96 -5.57 11.53
CA ILE A 10 -8.28 -5.01 10.36
C ILE A 10 -6.99 -4.32 10.79
N GLU A 11 -7.01 -3.58 11.90
CA GLU A 11 -5.79 -3.02 12.49
C GLU A 11 -4.83 -4.14 12.89
N LEU A 12 -5.28 -5.19 13.59
CA LEU A 12 -4.41 -6.31 13.98
C LEU A 12 -3.81 -7.07 12.80
N SER A 13 -4.55 -7.25 11.71
CA SER A 13 -4.07 -7.98 10.54
C SER A 13 -3.23 -7.13 9.59
N SER A 14 -3.41 -5.82 9.56
CA SER A 14 -2.50 -4.92 8.82
C SER A 14 -1.05 -4.97 9.33
N HIS A 15 -0.85 -5.38 10.59
CA HIS A 15 0.48 -5.59 11.18
C HIS A 15 1.12 -6.94 10.82
N PHE A 16 0.44 -7.82 10.06
CA PHE A 16 1.01 -9.11 9.63
C PHE A 16 2.22 -8.98 8.71
N SER A 17 2.34 -7.89 7.95
CA SER A 17 3.45 -7.66 7.02
C SER A 17 4.78 -7.32 7.71
N ALA A 18 4.77 -7.00 9.02
CA ALA A 18 5.92 -6.47 9.74
C ALA A 18 6.42 -7.36 10.90
N LEU A 19 6.16 -8.67 10.84
CA LEU A 19 6.25 -9.54 12.02
C LEU A 19 7.64 -9.71 12.64
N LYS A 20 7.91 -8.90 13.67
CA LYS A 20 8.50 -9.34 14.94
C LYS A 20 7.35 -9.55 15.95
N GLY A 21 7.16 -10.77 16.47
CA GLY A 21 6.18 -11.06 17.55
C GLY A 21 4.97 -11.93 17.18
N GLU A 22 5.10 -12.80 16.17
CA GLU A 22 4.05 -13.70 15.63
C GLU A 22 3.31 -14.52 16.71
N GLU A 23 4.05 -14.91 17.74
CA GLU A 23 3.57 -15.70 18.87
C GLU A 23 2.54 -14.99 19.77
N VAL A 24 2.37 -13.67 19.65
CA VAL A 24 1.33 -12.90 20.36
C VAL A 24 0.07 -12.67 19.50
N CYS A 25 0.23 -12.58 18.18
CA CYS A 25 -0.89 -12.31 17.26
C CYS A 25 -1.77 -13.54 17.02
N TRP A 26 -1.17 -14.73 16.91
CA TRP A 26 -1.92 -15.96 16.62
C TRP A 26 -2.96 -16.36 17.67
N PRO A 27 -2.63 -16.39 18.99
CA PRO A 27 -3.62 -16.72 20.01
C PRO A 27 -4.79 -15.74 20.06
N ARG A 28 -4.54 -14.48 19.68
CA ARG A 28 -5.59 -13.46 19.65
C ARG A 28 -6.53 -13.65 18.47
N ILE A 29 -6.00 -13.94 17.29
CA ILE A 29 -6.83 -14.22 16.10
C ILE A 29 -7.63 -15.49 16.32
N GLU A 30 -7.02 -16.53 16.88
CA GLU A 30 -7.73 -17.75 17.25
C GLU A 30 -8.88 -17.46 18.22
N LYS A 31 -8.63 -16.60 19.22
CA LYS A 31 -9.67 -16.15 20.15
C LYS A 31 -10.77 -15.35 19.44
N MET A 32 -10.43 -14.41 18.57
CA MET A 32 -11.40 -13.58 17.85
C MET A 32 -12.25 -14.42 16.89
N VAL A 33 -11.62 -15.32 16.12
CA VAL A 33 -12.32 -16.29 15.27
C VAL A 33 -13.24 -17.16 16.13
N SER A 34 -12.76 -17.66 17.26
CA SER A 34 -13.56 -18.49 18.18
C SER A 34 -14.74 -17.72 18.79
N ASP A 35 -14.54 -16.48 19.20
CA ASP A 35 -15.57 -15.65 19.83
C ASP A 35 -16.64 -15.24 18.81
N THR A 36 -16.24 -14.87 17.59
CA THR A 36 -17.15 -14.59 16.47
C THR A 36 -17.93 -15.84 16.06
N ALA A 37 -17.26 -16.99 15.93
CA ALA A 37 -17.91 -18.27 15.64
C ALA A 37 -18.94 -18.67 16.71
N LYS A 38 -18.62 -18.45 18.00
CA LYS A 38 -19.57 -18.67 19.10
C LYS A 38 -20.76 -17.72 19.02
N SER A 39 -20.52 -16.44 18.75
CA SER A 39 -21.58 -15.43 18.58
C SER A 39 -22.52 -15.79 17.42
N TRP A 40 -21.98 -16.24 16.29
CA TRP A 40 -22.75 -16.74 15.15
C TRP A 40 -23.62 -17.95 15.51
N LYS A 41 -23.06 -18.92 16.24
CA LYS A 41 -23.81 -20.09 16.71
C LYS A 41 -24.92 -19.71 17.71
N GLN A 42 -24.67 -18.75 18.59
CA GLN A 42 -25.62 -18.30 19.62
C GLN A 42 -26.73 -17.41 19.06
N SER A 43 -26.43 -16.59 18.05
CA SER A 43 -27.40 -15.68 17.41
C SER A 43 -28.38 -16.37 16.48
N GLY A 44 -28.22 -17.67 16.21
CA GLY A 44 -29.03 -18.42 15.26
C GLY A 44 -28.81 -18.03 13.79
N LYS A 45 -27.84 -17.14 13.51
CA LYS A 45 -27.41 -16.77 12.16
C LYS A 45 -26.66 -17.89 11.44
N ALA A 46 -26.06 -18.82 12.19
CA ALA A 46 -25.46 -20.01 11.63
C ALA A 46 -26.55 -20.99 11.16
N PRO A 47 -26.57 -21.40 9.88
CA PRO A 47 -27.43 -22.48 9.42
C PRO A 47 -27.23 -23.73 10.29
N HIS A 48 -28.33 -24.39 10.69
CA HIS A 48 -28.29 -25.56 11.57
C HIS A 48 -27.46 -26.75 11.03
N GLU A 49 -27.08 -26.71 9.75
CA GLU A 49 -26.35 -27.77 9.05
C GLU A 49 -24.83 -27.53 8.93
N LEU A 50 -24.32 -26.34 9.28
CA LEU A 50 -22.89 -26.05 9.15
C LEU A 50 -22.09 -26.64 10.32
N SER A 51 -21.01 -27.35 9.99
CA SER A 51 -20.07 -27.86 10.99
C SER A 51 -19.30 -26.71 11.67
N VAL A 52 -18.73 -26.97 12.85
CA VAL A 52 -17.84 -26.02 13.53
C VAL A 52 -16.70 -25.56 12.63
N MET A 53 -16.17 -26.45 11.78
CA MET A 53 -15.14 -26.12 10.80
C MET A 53 -15.67 -25.19 9.70
N HIS A 54 -16.92 -25.34 9.25
CA HIS A 54 -17.52 -24.39 8.31
C HIS A 54 -17.68 -23.01 8.97
N ILE A 55 -18.17 -22.95 10.21
CA ILE A 55 -18.31 -21.67 10.93
C ILE A 55 -16.93 -21.00 11.11
N TRP A 56 -15.91 -21.79 11.49
CA TRP A 56 -14.53 -21.31 11.63
C TRP A 56 -13.98 -20.81 10.28
N TRP A 57 -14.14 -21.58 9.21
CA TRP A 57 -13.71 -21.21 7.87
C TRP A 57 -14.40 -19.93 7.38
N HIS A 58 -15.72 -19.84 7.52
CA HIS A 58 -16.49 -18.63 7.18
C HIS A 58 -16.03 -17.42 7.99
N THR A 59 -15.71 -17.61 9.26
CA THR A 59 -15.18 -16.52 10.09
C THR A 59 -13.80 -16.07 9.59
N CYS A 60 -12.87 -17.01 9.33
CA CYS A 60 -11.57 -16.67 8.72
C CYS A 60 -11.74 -15.97 7.38
N TYR A 61 -12.69 -16.43 6.56
CA TYR A 61 -13.03 -15.83 5.28
C TYR A 61 -13.53 -14.39 5.44
N GLU A 62 -14.50 -14.14 6.31
CA GLU A 62 -15.03 -12.78 6.55
C GLU A 62 -13.96 -11.83 7.08
N LEU A 63 -13.05 -12.32 7.91
CA LEU A 63 -11.96 -11.51 8.46
C LEU A 63 -10.89 -11.16 7.41
N LEU A 64 -10.62 -12.07 6.48
CA LEU A 64 -9.59 -11.89 5.46
C LEU A 64 -10.16 -11.32 4.15
N ALA A 65 -11.48 -11.35 3.97
CA ALA A 65 -12.18 -10.82 2.81
C ALA A 65 -11.75 -9.38 2.50
N PRO A 66 -11.74 -8.44 3.46
CA PRO A 66 -11.36 -7.07 3.17
C PRO A 66 -9.90 -6.89 2.74
N HIS A 67 -8.99 -7.76 3.20
CA HIS A 67 -7.56 -7.72 2.86
C HIS A 67 -7.26 -8.09 1.40
N GLN A 68 -8.27 -8.57 0.67
CA GLN A 68 -8.14 -8.86 -0.75
C GLN A 68 -8.38 -7.62 -1.60
N ILE A 69 -8.96 -6.55 -1.04
CA ILE A 69 -9.26 -5.33 -1.79
C ILE A 69 -8.20 -4.29 -1.48
N GLN A 70 -7.63 -3.73 -2.54
CA GLN A 70 -6.64 -2.66 -2.43
C GLN A 70 -6.92 -1.59 -3.48
N ILE A 71 -6.52 -0.35 -3.19
CA ILE A 71 -6.35 0.65 -4.24
C ILE A 71 -5.20 0.18 -5.13
N SER A 72 -5.43 0.14 -6.44
CA SER A 72 -4.46 -0.34 -7.42
C SER A 72 -3.89 0.75 -8.32
N ALA A 73 -4.61 1.86 -8.48
CA ALA A 73 -4.14 3.03 -9.20
C ALA A 73 -4.91 4.28 -8.77
N LEU A 74 -4.28 5.44 -8.89
CA LEU A 74 -4.90 6.75 -8.76
C LEU A 74 -4.26 7.66 -9.80
N ASN A 75 -5.07 8.41 -10.55
CA ASN A 75 -4.58 9.35 -11.53
C ASN A 75 -5.27 10.70 -11.37
N TYR A 76 -4.52 11.68 -10.87
CA TYR A 76 -4.98 13.05 -10.64
C TYR A 76 -5.08 13.91 -11.91
N ARG A 77 -4.60 13.40 -13.06
CA ARG A 77 -4.72 14.12 -14.35
C ARG A 77 -5.99 13.71 -15.07
N ASP A 78 -6.23 12.40 -15.10
CA ASP A 78 -7.42 11.81 -15.72
C ASP A 78 -8.59 11.69 -14.73
N GLU A 79 -8.38 12.07 -13.47
CA GLU A 79 -9.39 12.17 -12.43
C GLU A 79 -10.15 10.87 -12.14
N TYR A 80 -9.41 9.83 -11.75
CA TYR A 80 -9.98 8.55 -11.33
C TYR A 80 -9.15 7.83 -10.27
N ILE A 81 -9.80 6.86 -9.61
CA ILE A 81 -9.17 5.86 -8.75
C ILE A 81 -9.61 4.46 -9.12
N GLU A 82 -8.73 3.48 -9.00
CA GLU A 82 -9.02 2.07 -9.23
C GLU A 82 -8.83 1.27 -7.95
N ILE A 83 -9.76 0.37 -7.68
CA ILE A 83 -9.60 -0.68 -6.69
C ILE A 83 -9.54 -2.04 -7.37
N LYS A 84 -8.79 -2.97 -6.78
CA LYS A 84 -8.60 -4.31 -7.30
C LYS A 84 -8.82 -5.34 -6.22
N ASN A 85 -9.50 -6.41 -6.59
CA ASN A 85 -9.51 -7.63 -5.81
C ASN A 85 -8.29 -8.49 -6.16
N ILE A 86 -7.29 -8.53 -5.28
CA ILE A 86 -6.09 -9.34 -5.46
C ILE A 86 -6.23 -10.77 -4.96
N GLY A 87 -7.31 -11.09 -4.25
CA GLY A 87 -7.50 -12.41 -3.68
C GLY A 87 -8.36 -13.33 -4.54
N PRO A 88 -8.62 -14.56 -4.06
CA PRO A 88 -9.34 -15.59 -4.81
C PRO A 88 -10.86 -15.53 -4.66
N ALA A 89 -11.40 -14.62 -3.83
CA ALA A 89 -12.80 -14.67 -3.45
C ALA A 89 -13.61 -13.48 -3.96
N ILE A 90 -14.92 -13.67 -4.21
CA ILE A 90 -15.82 -12.57 -4.53
C ILE A 90 -16.12 -11.78 -3.25
N ILE A 91 -15.98 -10.46 -3.31
CA ILE A 91 -16.24 -9.57 -2.18
C ILE A 91 -17.47 -8.71 -2.48
N ASP A 92 -18.36 -8.58 -1.49
CA ASP A 92 -19.46 -7.61 -1.52
C ASP A 92 -18.98 -6.29 -0.91
N LEU A 93 -18.96 -5.24 -1.74
CA LEU A 93 -18.54 -3.89 -1.40
C LEU A 93 -19.71 -3.04 -0.89
N SER A 94 -20.91 -3.60 -0.73
CA SER A 94 -22.10 -2.84 -0.27
C SER A 94 -21.80 -1.99 0.97
N GLY A 95 -21.95 -0.67 0.83
CA GLY A 95 -21.75 0.28 1.92
C GLY A 95 -20.29 0.61 2.25
N TRP A 96 -19.30 0.00 1.57
CA TRP A 96 -17.91 0.46 1.62
C TRP A 96 -17.80 1.85 1.01
N SER A 97 -16.74 2.58 1.37
CA SER A 97 -16.55 3.95 0.87
C SER A 97 -15.11 4.26 0.49
N LEU A 98 -14.94 5.17 -0.46
CA LEU A 98 -13.69 5.84 -0.82
C LEU A 98 -13.76 7.31 -0.38
N ASN A 99 -12.67 7.82 0.21
CA ASN A 99 -12.49 9.24 0.49
C ASN A 99 -11.27 9.77 -0.25
N ALA A 100 -11.41 10.92 -0.91
CA ALA A 100 -10.36 11.59 -1.67
C ALA A 100 -9.64 12.70 -0.87
N GLY A 101 -9.22 12.39 0.36
CA GLY A 101 -8.37 13.26 1.18
C GLY A 101 -9.09 14.39 1.90
N ASP A 102 -10.09 15.01 1.27
CA ASP A 102 -10.87 16.11 1.84
C ASP A 102 -12.24 15.67 2.38
N LYS A 103 -12.73 16.43 3.36
CA LYS A 103 -14.05 16.20 3.95
C LYS A 103 -15.16 16.42 2.92
N GLY A 104 -16.01 15.41 2.72
CA GLY A 104 -17.15 15.47 1.81
C GLY A 104 -16.82 15.02 0.38
N GLN A 105 -15.59 14.60 0.10
CA GLN A 105 -15.22 13.95 -1.15
C GLN A 105 -15.30 12.43 -0.99
N ASP A 106 -16.51 11.96 -0.69
CA ASP A 106 -16.78 10.57 -0.34
C ASP A 106 -17.61 9.90 -1.44
N PHE A 107 -17.22 8.69 -1.82
CA PHE A 107 -18.00 7.80 -2.69
C PHE A 107 -18.37 6.55 -1.88
N THR A 108 -19.63 6.11 -1.96
CA THR A 108 -20.11 4.91 -1.28
C THR A 108 -20.63 3.91 -2.29
N PHE A 109 -20.12 2.68 -2.24
CA PHE A 109 -20.57 1.60 -3.11
C PHE A 109 -22.03 1.24 -2.82
N ALA A 110 -22.83 1.17 -3.88
CA ALA A 110 -24.23 0.81 -3.81
C ALA A 110 -24.41 -0.64 -3.30
N LYS A 111 -25.63 -0.95 -2.86
CA LYS A 111 -26.00 -2.30 -2.47
C LYS A 111 -25.80 -3.28 -3.64
N ASP A 112 -25.38 -4.50 -3.31
CA ASP A 112 -25.16 -5.61 -4.22
C ASP A 112 -24.01 -5.35 -5.23
N THR A 113 -23.07 -4.46 -4.86
CA THR A 113 -21.84 -4.25 -5.64
C THR A 113 -20.82 -5.34 -5.32
N LEU A 114 -20.66 -6.29 -6.24
CA LEU A 114 -19.70 -7.39 -6.09
C LEU A 114 -18.43 -7.13 -6.90
N ILE A 115 -17.27 -7.43 -6.33
CA ILE A 115 -15.99 -7.45 -7.04
C ILE A 115 -15.43 -8.88 -7.09
N TYR A 116 -15.24 -9.38 -8.31
CA TYR A 116 -14.76 -10.72 -8.58
C TYR A 116 -13.23 -10.83 -8.42
N PRO A 117 -12.69 -12.05 -8.25
CA PRO A 117 -11.25 -12.26 -8.18
C PRO A 117 -10.52 -11.63 -9.37
N LYS A 118 -9.47 -10.85 -9.09
CA LYS A 118 -8.64 -10.12 -10.07
C LYS A 118 -9.35 -8.99 -10.82
N GLU A 119 -10.64 -8.76 -10.58
CA GLU A 119 -11.37 -7.64 -11.16
C GLU A 119 -10.83 -6.31 -10.64
N ILE A 120 -10.89 -5.31 -11.51
CA ILE A 120 -10.57 -3.91 -11.22
C ILE A 120 -11.86 -3.12 -11.42
N LEU A 121 -12.22 -2.34 -10.41
CA LEU A 121 -13.28 -1.35 -10.52
C LEU A 121 -12.63 0.03 -10.59
N ARG A 122 -12.95 0.80 -11.63
CA ARG A 122 -12.57 2.21 -11.75
C ARG A 122 -13.73 3.07 -11.26
N ILE A 123 -13.41 4.03 -10.41
CA ILE A 123 -14.32 5.04 -9.90
C ILE A 123 -13.87 6.38 -10.46
N GLU A 124 -14.73 7.01 -11.25
CA GLU A 124 -14.47 8.29 -11.91
C GLU A 124 -14.74 9.45 -10.94
N THR A 125 -14.01 10.57 -11.05
CA THR A 125 -14.37 11.79 -10.32
C THR A 125 -15.68 12.38 -10.86
N HIS A 126 -15.80 12.43 -12.19
CA HIS A 126 -16.86 13.16 -12.88
C HIS A 126 -18.13 12.32 -13.12
N PRO A 127 -19.32 12.95 -13.14
CA PRO A 127 -20.58 12.28 -13.48
C PRO A 127 -20.53 11.54 -14.82
N GLY A 128 -21.24 10.42 -14.91
CA GLY A 128 -21.45 9.71 -16.18
C GLY A 128 -21.34 8.19 -16.12
N SER A 129 -21.02 7.63 -14.96
CA SER A 129 -20.99 6.18 -14.75
C SER A 129 -21.65 5.83 -13.41
N ALA A 130 -21.97 4.55 -13.20
CA ALA A 130 -22.50 4.09 -11.91
C ALA A 130 -21.47 4.15 -10.77
N LEU A 131 -20.17 4.16 -11.11
CA LEU A 131 -19.06 4.24 -10.18
C LEU A 131 -18.39 5.60 -10.35
N SER A 132 -18.95 6.62 -9.72
CA SER A 132 -18.46 7.99 -9.79
C SER A 132 -18.69 8.74 -8.49
N PHE A 133 -17.76 9.64 -8.15
CA PHE A 133 -17.95 10.64 -7.08
C PHE A 133 -18.99 11.71 -7.44
N GLU A 134 -19.47 11.74 -8.69
CA GLU A 134 -20.46 12.69 -9.20
C GLU A 134 -20.03 14.17 -9.03
N SER A 135 -18.72 14.42 -8.98
CA SER A 135 -18.15 15.76 -8.81
C SER A 135 -17.98 16.48 -10.14
N LYS A 136 -18.47 17.72 -10.20
CA LYS A 136 -18.29 18.59 -11.38
C LYS A 136 -16.91 19.24 -11.47
N ALA A 137 -16.08 19.05 -10.45
CA ALA A 137 -14.72 19.57 -10.37
C ALA A 137 -13.73 18.43 -10.05
N PRO A 138 -12.46 18.56 -10.45
CA PRO A 138 -11.41 17.65 -9.99
C PRO A 138 -11.37 17.57 -8.47
N ILE A 139 -11.13 16.38 -7.93
CA ILE A 139 -11.04 16.13 -6.49
C ILE A 139 -9.64 15.69 -6.07
N TRP A 140 -8.90 15.02 -6.95
CA TRP A 140 -7.55 14.56 -6.63
C TRP A 140 -6.55 15.70 -6.76
N ASN A 141 -5.92 16.10 -5.66
CA ASN A 141 -5.04 17.26 -5.67
C ASN A 141 -3.76 17.01 -6.51
N ASN A 142 -3.51 17.87 -7.48
CA ASN A 142 -2.32 17.81 -8.34
C ASN A 142 -0.99 17.92 -7.61
N GLN A 143 -0.97 18.42 -6.36
CA GLN A 143 0.23 18.53 -5.54
C GLN A 143 0.53 17.24 -4.75
N GLY A 144 -0.50 16.45 -4.48
CA GLY A 144 -0.42 15.28 -3.63
C GLY A 144 -1.68 15.14 -2.80
N ASP A 145 -2.11 13.91 -2.58
CA ASP A 145 -3.35 13.61 -1.89
C ASP A 145 -3.29 12.25 -1.20
N LYS A 146 -4.28 12.00 -0.33
CA LYS A 146 -4.50 10.73 0.35
C LYS A 146 -5.85 10.14 -0.04
N ALA A 147 -5.84 8.97 -0.66
CA ALA A 147 -7.06 8.18 -0.82
C ALA A 147 -7.19 7.14 0.30
N GLU A 148 -8.40 7.01 0.86
CA GLU A 148 -8.72 5.96 1.84
C GLU A 148 -9.91 5.13 1.36
N LEU A 149 -9.73 3.82 1.25
CA LEU A 149 -10.79 2.84 1.11
C LEU A 149 -11.18 2.32 2.49
N LYS A 150 -12.46 2.37 2.82
CA LYS A 150 -13.03 1.95 4.10
C LYS A 150 -14.11 0.90 3.87
N ASP A 151 -14.19 -0.06 4.78
CA ASP A 151 -15.33 -0.99 4.79
C ASP A 151 -16.62 -0.30 5.27
N LYS A 152 -17.73 -1.04 5.23
CA LYS A 152 -19.05 -0.55 5.66
C LYS A 152 -19.13 -0.11 7.13
N ASP A 153 -18.19 -0.56 7.97
CA ASP A 153 -18.13 -0.22 9.39
C ASP A 153 -17.14 0.94 9.65
N GLY A 154 -16.51 1.46 8.58
CA GLY A 154 -15.59 2.60 8.60
C GLY A 154 -14.13 2.24 8.85
N ALA A 155 -13.78 0.94 8.91
CA ALA A 155 -12.40 0.52 9.09
C ALA A 155 -11.61 0.71 7.78
N VAL A 156 -10.41 1.28 7.88
CA VAL A 156 -9.55 1.55 6.72
C VAL A 156 -8.96 0.24 6.20
N ILE A 157 -9.23 -0.06 4.94
CA ILE A 157 -8.78 -1.26 4.23
C ILE A 157 -7.52 -0.99 3.42
N SER A 158 -7.46 0.16 2.74
CA SER A 158 -6.35 0.52 1.89
C SER A 158 -6.17 2.03 1.86
N THR A 159 -4.92 2.48 1.96
CA THR A 159 -4.55 3.89 1.86
C THR A 159 -3.54 4.06 0.74
N TRP A 160 -3.72 5.12 -0.05
CA TRP A 160 -2.82 5.50 -1.14
C TRP A 160 -2.35 6.94 -0.95
N LEU A 161 -1.05 7.18 -1.07
CA LEU A 161 -0.44 8.50 -1.00
C LEU A 161 0.36 8.78 -2.27
N TYR A 162 0.36 10.04 -2.70
CA TYR A 162 1.25 10.52 -3.74
C TYR A 162 1.61 11.98 -3.50
N GLY A 163 2.70 12.43 -4.15
CA GLY A 163 3.20 13.79 -4.04
C GLY A 163 3.46 14.24 -2.62
N ASP A 164 3.11 15.50 -2.31
CA ASP A 164 3.38 16.14 -1.02
C ASP A 164 2.86 15.31 0.18
N ALA A 165 1.75 14.58 0.01
CA ALA A 165 1.15 13.74 1.05
C ALA A 165 1.97 12.50 1.41
N ALA A 166 2.88 12.06 0.54
CA ALA A 166 3.74 10.90 0.77
C ALA A 166 5.08 11.25 1.44
N HIS A 167 5.43 12.54 1.56
CA HIS A 167 6.78 12.96 1.92
C HIS A 167 7.24 12.46 3.30
N GLU A 168 6.35 12.46 4.29
CA GLU A 168 6.69 12.04 5.66
C GLU A 168 6.99 10.54 5.78
N ASP A 169 6.47 9.73 4.85
CA ASP A 169 6.59 8.27 4.89
C ASP A 169 7.79 7.72 4.09
N VAL A 170 8.33 8.50 3.14
CA VAL A 170 9.45 8.07 2.28
C VAL A 170 10.79 8.49 2.85
N GLN A 171 11.70 7.52 2.99
CA GLN A 171 13.06 7.78 3.47
C GLN A 171 14.10 7.01 2.66
N ILE A 172 15.29 7.58 2.45
CA ILE A 172 16.48 6.79 2.11
C ILE A 172 16.97 6.10 3.39
N SER A 173 16.74 4.78 3.49
CA SER A 173 17.07 3.99 4.69
C SER A 173 18.53 3.50 4.70
N GLN A 174 19.11 3.26 3.52
CA GLN A 174 20.45 2.72 3.40
C GLN A 174 21.10 3.11 2.08
N VAL A 175 22.41 3.38 2.11
CA VAL A 175 23.26 3.40 0.92
C VAL A 175 24.34 2.33 1.11
N ASN A 176 24.38 1.35 0.20
CA ASN A 176 25.47 0.38 0.11
C ASN A 176 26.47 0.89 -0.91
N PHE A 177 27.59 1.44 -0.44
CA PHE A 177 28.63 2.05 -1.29
C PHE A 177 29.92 1.23 -1.39
N ASP A 178 30.25 0.41 -0.39
CA ASP A 178 31.44 -0.46 -0.41
C ASP A 178 31.07 -1.85 -0.96
N GLY A 179 30.85 -1.92 -2.26
CA GLY A 179 30.46 -3.15 -2.95
C GLY A 179 31.50 -4.27 -2.81
N LEU A 180 31.06 -5.52 -2.66
CA LEU A 180 31.95 -6.68 -2.55
C LEU A 180 32.56 -7.07 -3.91
N GLU A 181 31.97 -6.63 -5.02
CA GLU A 181 32.47 -6.88 -6.37
C GLU A 181 33.59 -5.91 -6.76
N ALA A 182 34.84 -6.30 -6.49
CA ALA A 182 36.02 -5.51 -6.82
C ALA A 182 36.00 -4.96 -8.28
N LYS A 183 36.14 -3.63 -8.40
CA LYS A 183 36.22 -2.81 -9.63
C LYS A 183 34.90 -2.55 -10.39
N LYS A 184 33.84 -3.34 -10.18
CA LYS A 184 32.55 -3.12 -10.84
C LYS A 184 31.48 -2.59 -9.88
N GLU A 185 31.53 -3.03 -8.61
CA GLU A 185 30.66 -2.58 -7.51
C GLU A 185 29.18 -2.56 -7.95
N GLY A 186 28.77 -3.54 -8.76
CA GLY A 186 27.40 -3.61 -9.29
C GLY A 186 26.34 -3.86 -8.22
N ASP A 187 26.79 -4.35 -7.05
CA ASP A 187 26.02 -4.62 -5.84
C ASP A 187 25.83 -3.39 -4.95
N GLU A 188 26.40 -2.24 -5.28
CA GLU A 188 26.04 -0.99 -4.63
C GLU A 188 24.57 -0.66 -4.90
N PHE A 189 23.91 -0.03 -3.93
CA PHE A 189 22.53 0.42 -4.08
C PHE A 189 22.18 1.58 -3.15
N VAL A 190 21.13 2.29 -3.53
CA VAL A 190 20.36 3.13 -2.60
C VAL A 190 19.04 2.42 -2.29
N GLU A 191 18.71 2.30 -1.01
CA GLU A 191 17.45 1.75 -0.52
C GLU A 191 16.52 2.88 -0.09
N ILE A 192 15.30 2.84 -0.61
CA ILE A 192 14.20 3.72 -0.24
C ILE A 192 13.19 2.88 0.52
N ALA A 193 12.83 3.32 1.73
CA ALA A 193 11.85 2.69 2.59
C ALA A 193 10.59 3.54 2.68
N ASN A 194 9.45 2.85 2.76
CA ASN A 194 8.18 3.43 3.19
C ASN A 194 7.98 3.05 4.65
N ASN A 195 8.07 4.04 5.54
CA ASN A 195 7.91 3.87 6.98
C ASN A 195 6.44 3.91 7.42
N GLY A 196 5.53 4.26 6.50
CA GLY A 196 4.10 4.33 6.72
C GLY A 196 3.36 3.04 6.39
N SER A 197 2.03 3.11 6.52
CA SER A 197 1.10 2.01 6.25
C SER A 197 0.33 2.15 4.93
N ALA A 198 0.54 3.24 4.19
CA ALA A 198 -0.07 3.50 2.89
C ALA A 198 0.79 2.95 1.74
N THR A 199 0.16 2.65 0.60
CA THR A 199 0.90 2.48 -0.66
C THR A 199 1.29 3.87 -1.17
N ILE A 200 2.54 4.02 -1.59
CA ILE A 200 3.07 5.30 -2.10
C ILE A 200 3.32 5.19 -3.60
N ASP A 201 2.77 6.13 -4.35
CA ASP A 201 3.06 6.28 -5.78
C ASP A 201 4.29 7.18 -5.97
N LEU A 202 5.35 6.58 -6.50
CA LEU A 202 6.62 7.23 -6.82
C LEU A 202 6.69 7.68 -8.29
N THR A 203 5.59 7.64 -9.04
CA THR A 203 5.55 8.03 -10.46
C THR A 203 6.18 9.41 -10.66
N GLY A 204 7.23 9.47 -11.48
CA GLY A 204 7.95 10.70 -11.80
C GLY A 204 8.95 11.17 -10.74
N TRP A 205 9.06 10.50 -9.59
CA TRP A 205 10.07 10.79 -8.57
C TRP A 205 11.46 10.43 -9.08
N GLN A 206 12.49 11.01 -8.46
CA GLN A 206 13.87 10.88 -8.91
C GLN A 206 14.85 10.69 -7.76
N LEU A 207 15.67 9.64 -7.86
CA LEU A 207 16.86 9.48 -7.04
C LEU A 207 18.03 10.22 -7.71
N THR A 208 18.69 11.09 -6.96
CA THR A 208 19.86 11.85 -7.40
C THR A 208 21.08 11.59 -6.50
N GLY A 209 22.26 11.74 -7.07
CA GLY A 209 23.54 11.68 -6.35
C GLY A 209 24.41 12.93 -6.57
N ASP A 210 25.51 13.02 -5.84
CA ASP A 210 26.45 14.16 -5.84
C ASP A 210 27.32 14.30 -7.10
N LYS A 211 27.37 13.27 -7.95
CA LYS A 211 28.18 13.24 -9.19
C LYS A 211 27.30 13.13 -10.44
N GLY A 212 26.04 13.57 -10.35
CA GLY A 212 25.10 13.61 -11.47
C GLY A 212 24.40 12.27 -11.76
N GLN A 213 24.43 11.33 -10.81
CA GLN A 213 23.56 10.16 -10.84
C GLN A 213 22.11 10.63 -10.84
N LEU A 214 21.31 10.10 -11.76
CA LEU A 214 19.89 10.40 -11.88
C LEU A 214 19.16 9.11 -12.28
N PHE A 215 18.26 8.65 -11.42
CA PHE A 215 17.33 7.56 -11.71
C PHE A 215 15.90 8.07 -11.58
N ALA A 216 15.13 7.95 -12.66
CA ALA A 216 13.73 8.36 -12.69
C ALA A 216 12.82 7.14 -12.56
N PHE A 217 11.85 7.24 -11.65
CA PHE A 217 10.78 6.26 -11.52
C PHE A 217 9.76 6.45 -12.65
N HIS A 218 9.46 5.37 -13.35
CA HIS A 218 8.45 5.33 -14.42
C HIS A 218 7.04 5.32 -13.84
N ASP A 219 6.06 5.60 -14.69
CA ASP A 219 4.64 5.52 -14.33
C ASP A 219 4.28 4.15 -13.74
N GLY A 220 3.58 4.15 -12.61
CA GLY A 220 3.21 2.96 -11.87
C GLY A 220 4.31 2.39 -10.96
N ALA A 221 5.36 3.16 -10.66
CA ALA A 221 6.33 2.80 -9.63
C ALA A 221 5.70 2.93 -8.23
N LEU A 222 5.44 1.80 -7.58
CA LEU A 222 4.75 1.75 -6.29
C LEU A 222 5.66 1.24 -5.18
N LEU A 223 5.68 1.97 -4.06
CA LEU A 223 6.34 1.57 -2.83
C LEU A 223 5.29 1.10 -1.82
N LYS A 224 5.30 -0.21 -1.54
CA LYS A 224 4.32 -0.86 -0.67
C LYS A 224 4.42 -0.39 0.79
N PRO A 225 3.34 -0.50 1.58
CA PRO A 225 3.37 -0.27 3.03
C PRO A 225 4.49 -1.04 3.73
N ALA A 226 5.23 -0.38 4.62
CA ALA A 226 6.40 -0.95 5.32
C ALA A 226 7.45 -1.61 4.38
N GLY A 227 7.40 -1.28 3.09
CA GLY A 227 8.19 -1.91 2.04
C GLY A 227 9.48 -1.15 1.74
N ILE A 228 10.36 -1.79 0.98
CA ILE A 228 11.57 -1.18 0.45
C ILE A 228 11.66 -1.34 -1.06
N ILE A 229 12.35 -0.40 -1.69
CA ILE A 229 12.87 -0.48 -3.06
C ILE A 229 14.38 -0.25 -3.02
N ARG A 230 15.14 -1.01 -3.82
CA ARG A 230 16.57 -0.77 -4.04
C ARG A 230 16.84 -0.44 -5.49
N ILE A 231 17.68 0.56 -5.68
CA ILE A 231 18.17 1.00 -6.99
C ILE A 231 19.65 0.65 -7.04
N TYR A 232 19.99 -0.41 -7.77
CA TYR A 232 21.35 -0.93 -7.85
C TYR A 232 22.19 -0.23 -8.90
N THR A 233 23.50 -0.21 -8.72
CA THR A 233 24.44 0.25 -9.76
C THR A 233 24.30 -0.58 -11.04
N ASN A 234 24.28 -1.91 -10.94
CA ASN A 234 24.18 -2.78 -12.12
C ASN A 234 23.71 -4.22 -11.83
N GLN A 235 22.74 -4.38 -10.93
CA GLN A 235 22.14 -5.68 -10.62
C GLN A 235 20.62 -5.62 -10.65
N TYR A 236 19.99 -6.70 -11.12
CA TYR A 236 18.54 -6.81 -11.17
C TYR A 236 18.02 -7.75 -10.07
N HIS A 237 17.30 -7.18 -9.11
CA HIS A 237 16.72 -7.90 -7.97
C HIS A 237 15.19 -7.67 -7.89
N PRO A 238 14.36 -8.59 -8.42
CA PRO A 238 12.90 -8.46 -8.40
C PRO A 238 12.30 -8.31 -7.00
N SER A 239 12.92 -8.92 -5.98
CA SER A 239 12.45 -8.89 -4.60
C SER A 239 12.51 -7.50 -3.97
N THR A 240 13.29 -6.58 -4.52
CA THR A 240 13.46 -5.19 -4.06
C THR A 240 13.07 -4.17 -5.14
N GLY A 241 12.21 -4.56 -6.08
CA GLY A 241 11.65 -3.70 -7.12
C GLY A 241 12.34 -3.81 -8.48
N GLY A 242 13.54 -4.39 -8.55
CA GLY A 242 14.23 -4.63 -9.83
C GLY A 242 14.77 -3.36 -10.50
N HIS A 243 14.96 -2.28 -9.76
CA HIS A 243 15.48 -1.01 -10.28
C HIS A 243 17.01 -1.03 -10.33
N ASN A 244 17.59 -0.54 -11.42
CA ASN A 244 19.03 -0.44 -11.56
C ASN A 244 19.44 0.65 -12.56
N PHE A 245 20.65 1.20 -12.39
CA PHE A 245 21.22 2.25 -13.25
C PHE A 245 21.85 1.72 -14.54
N GLU A 246 22.00 0.40 -14.69
CA GLU A 246 22.71 -0.26 -15.80
C GLU A 246 24.15 0.25 -16.01
N SER A 247 24.79 0.74 -14.94
CA SER A 247 26.11 1.36 -15.04
C SER A 247 27.22 0.31 -15.04
N GLY A 248 28.08 0.33 -16.07
CA GLY A 248 29.28 -0.52 -16.11
C GLY A 248 30.38 -0.12 -15.11
N LYS A 249 30.16 0.91 -14.28
CA LYS A 249 31.10 1.47 -13.31
C LYS A 249 30.40 1.75 -11.99
N ALA A 250 31.15 1.67 -10.90
CA ALA A 250 30.74 2.14 -9.58
C ALA A 250 30.17 3.56 -9.63
N LEU A 251 29.09 3.79 -8.91
CA LEU A 251 28.41 5.09 -8.87
C LEU A 251 28.62 5.78 -7.52
N TRP A 252 28.76 5.01 -6.44
CA TRP A 252 28.76 5.54 -5.09
C TRP A 252 30.19 5.55 -4.53
N SER A 253 30.52 6.58 -3.76
CA SER A 253 31.90 6.88 -3.38
C SER A 253 32.28 6.25 -2.05
N ASN A 254 33.40 5.52 -2.00
CA ASN A 254 33.94 4.98 -0.73
C ASN A 254 34.58 6.04 0.17
N GLN A 255 34.66 7.30 -0.27
CA GLN A 255 35.23 8.44 0.48
C GLN A 255 34.14 9.36 1.06
N GLY A 256 32.90 8.88 1.07
CA GLY A 256 31.72 9.64 1.43
C GLY A 256 31.01 10.22 0.20
N GLY A 257 29.73 10.53 0.38
CA GLY A 257 28.85 10.95 -0.70
C GLY A 257 27.46 11.38 -0.22
N HIS A 258 26.58 11.62 -1.18
CA HIS A 258 25.21 12.04 -0.94
C HIS A 258 24.25 11.41 -1.95
N ALA A 259 23.08 11.01 -1.46
CA ALA A 259 21.94 10.60 -2.26
C ALA A 259 20.68 11.33 -1.77
N ALA A 260 19.83 11.77 -2.70
CA ALA A 260 18.54 12.39 -2.39
C ALA A 260 17.43 11.80 -3.24
N ILE A 261 16.27 11.59 -2.64
CA ILE A 261 15.03 11.26 -3.34
C ILE A 261 14.19 12.53 -3.43
N ASN A 262 13.80 12.86 -4.66
CA ASN A 262 13.03 14.06 -4.99
C ASN A 262 11.68 13.64 -5.57
N ASP A 263 10.64 14.38 -5.26
CA ASP A 263 9.31 14.15 -5.83
C ASP A 263 9.26 14.50 -7.32
N TYR A 264 8.09 14.30 -7.94
CA TYR A 264 7.84 14.65 -9.35
C TYR A 264 7.95 16.15 -9.65
N ARG A 265 8.01 17.02 -8.63
CA ARG A 265 8.22 18.48 -8.73
C ARG A 265 9.65 18.89 -8.40
N GLN A 266 10.56 17.94 -8.19
CA GLN A 266 11.96 18.17 -7.83
C GLN A 266 12.15 18.74 -6.41
N GLN A 267 11.17 18.56 -5.52
CA GLN A 267 11.34 18.85 -4.11
C GLN A 267 12.05 17.69 -3.43
N CYS A 268 13.12 17.98 -2.67
CA CYS A 268 13.81 16.97 -1.87
C CYS A 268 12.87 16.45 -0.77
N VAL A 269 12.70 15.14 -0.73
CA VAL A 269 11.87 14.42 0.25
C VAL A 269 12.73 13.81 1.35
N SER A 270 13.83 13.16 0.97
CA SER A 270 14.80 12.59 1.91
C SER A 270 16.19 12.60 1.31
N GLU A 271 17.19 12.83 2.15
CA GLU A 271 18.61 12.81 1.80
C GLU A 271 19.39 11.90 2.75
N TYR A 272 20.48 11.33 2.26
CA TYR A 272 21.39 10.48 3.01
C TYR A 272 22.83 10.80 2.68
N HIS A 273 23.64 10.98 3.72
CA HIS A 273 25.07 11.21 3.65
C HIS A 273 25.83 10.09 4.35
N TRP A 274 26.95 9.68 3.77
CA TRP A 274 27.89 8.72 4.36
C TRP A 274 29.33 9.23 4.26
#